data_AF-A0A4Y2LXW3-F1
#
_entry.id   AF-A0A4Y2LXW3-F1
#
_cell.length_a   1.000
_cell.length_b   1.000
_cell.length_c   1.000
_cell.angle_alpha   90.00
_cell.angle_beta   90.00
_cell.angle_gamma   90.00
#
_symmetry.space_group_name_H-M   'P 1'
#
loop_
_entity.id
_entity.type
_entity.pdbx_description
1 polymer ?
#
loop_
_entity_poly.entity_id
_entity_poly.type
_entity_poly.pdbx_seq_one_letter_code
_entity_poly.pdbx_strand_id
1 'polypeptide(L)'
;MEPFPYFYEKNRIGDEEAVFSTEISTANFLSEFKDIDGCQDVDAEDVEQWLVVDKDLQHETLSDEDIVSVVTDDVQDDDDGDDIVKNTTSLICHTDGIKALKAALCYV
;
A
#
# COMPACT_ATOMS: atom_id res chain seq x y z
N MET A 1 -7.88 29.56 -17.18
CA MET A 1 -7.91 28.15 -16.74
C MET A 1 -6.55 27.91 -16.14
N GLU A 2 -6.47 28.05 -14.82
CA GLU A 2 -5.18 27.96 -14.11
C GLU A 2 -4.88 26.48 -13.83
N PRO A 3 -3.63 26.04 -14.00
CA PRO A 3 -3.24 24.68 -13.66
C PRO A 3 -3.26 24.50 -12.14
N PHE A 4 -3.81 23.38 -11.67
CA PHE A 4 -3.73 23.00 -10.27
C PHE A 4 -2.26 22.85 -9.84
N PRO A 5 -1.85 23.39 -8.68
CA PRO A 5 -0.51 23.21 -8.17
C PRO A 5 -0.34 21.75 -7.72
N TYR A 6 0.46 21.00 -8.47
CA TYR A 6 0.97 19.71 -8.03
C TYR A 6 1.90 19.95 -6.84
N PHE A 7 1.44 19.62 -5.63
CA PHE A 7 2.32 19.52 -4.47
C PHE A 7 3.25 18.31 -4.69
N TYR A 8 4.39 18.54 -5.33
CA TYR A 8 5.55 17.67 -5.16
C TYR A 8 6.12 17.98 -3.77
N GLU A 9 5.86 17.10 -2.81
CA GLU A 9 6.58 17.08 -1.55
C GLU A 9 8.02 16.65 -1.88
N LYS A 10 8.87 17.67 -1.98
CA LYS A 10 10.26 17.56 -2.41
C LYS A 10 11.07 16.91 -1.29
N ASN A 11 11.13 15.59 -1.26
CA ASN A 11 12.16 14.87 -0.52
C ASN A 11 13.51 15.28 -1.12
N ARG A 12 14.21 16.19 -0.44
CA ARG A 12 15.61 16.53 -0.73
C ARG A 12 16.46 15.33 -0.35
N ILE A 13 16.63 14.41 -1.29
CA ILE A 13 17.73 13.45 -1.31
C ILE A 13 19.01 14.28 -1.45
N GLY A 14 19.67 14.46 -0.32
CA GLY A 14 20.99 15.05 -0.21
C GLY A 14 21.75 14.19 0.78
N ASP A 15 22.59 13.34 0.22
CA ASP A 15 23.75 12.70 0.84
C ASP A 15 23.44 11.49 1.75
N GLU A 16 23.78 10.30 1.23
CA GLU A 16 24.19 9.10 1.99
C GLU A 16 23.40 8.80 3.28
N GLU A 17 22.07 8.83 3.20
CA GLU A 17 21.26 8.70 4.41
C GLU A 17 21.09 7.22 4.75
N ALA A 18 21.75 6.84 5.85
CA ALA A 18 21.64 5.56 6.52
C ALA A 18 20.30 4.89 6.23
N VAL A 19 20.33 3.64 5.77
CA VAL A 19 19.24 2.71 6.04
C VAL A 19 18.96 2.88 7.52
N PHE A 20 17.86 3.56 7.87
CA PHE A 20 17.47 3.79 9.25
C PHE A 20 16.96 2.45 9.74
N SER A 21 17.87 1.49 9.90
CA SER A 21 17.73 0.34 10.77
C SER A 21 17.76 0.85 12.20
N THR A 22 16.84 1.75 12.53
CA THR A 22 16.46 1.90 13.92
C THR A 22 15.93 0.55 14.29
N GLU A 23 16.66 -0.15 15.16
CA GLU A 23 16.13 -1.31 15.86
C GLU A 23 14.81 -0.87 16.49
N ILE A 24 13.71 -1.18 15.81
CA ILE A 24 12.41 -0.80 16.30
C ILE A 24 12.15 -1.76 17.46
N SER A 25 12.29 -1.24 18.67
CA SER A 25 12.03 -2.01 19.87
C SER A 25 10.54 -2.27 19.97
N THR A 26 10.17 -3.48 20.40
CA THR A 26 8.82 -3.86 20.81
C THR A 26 8.17 -2.80 21.70
N ALA A 27 8.96 -2.17 22.58
CA ALA A 27 8.48 -1.11 23.46
C ALA A 27 7.98 0.14 22.70
N ASN A 28 8.63 0.51 21.60
CA ASN A 28 8.25 1.69 20.80
C ASN A 28 6.91 1.46 20.09
N PHE A 29 6.69 0.26 19.54
CA PHE A 29 5.42 -0.09 18.91
C PHE A 29 4.29 -0.22 19.92
N LEU A 30 4.56 -0.83 21.08
CA LEU A 30 3.55 -0.99 22.12
C LEU A 30 3.03 0.37 22.60
N SER A 31 3.90 1.34 22.84
CA SER A 31 3.44 2.68 23.24
C SER A 31 2.54 3.30 22.16
N GLU A 32 2.91 3.17 20.89
CA GLU A 32 2.13 3.72 19.77
C GLU A 32 0.75 3.05 19.65
N PHE A 33 0.67 1.73 19.82
CA PHE A 33 -0.59 0.99 19.75
C PHE A 33 -1.54 1.34 20.89
N LYS A 34 -1.02 1.60 22.10
CA LYS A 34 -1.88 2.00 23.22
C LYS A 34 -2.55 3.36 23.02
N ASP A 35 -1.98 4.22 22.19
CA ASP A 35 -2.54 5.53 21.88
C ASP A 35 -3.59 5.49 20.76
N ILE A 36 -3.75 4.35 20.07
CA ILE A 36 -4.76 4.13 19.03
C ILE A 36 -6.07 3.61 19.68
N ASP A 37 -7.18 4.30 19.40
CA ASP A 37 -8.49 3.87 19.89
C ASP A 37 -8.91 2.52 19.28
N GLY A 38 -9.22 1.55 20.15
CA GLY A 38 -9.52 0.18 19.76
C GLY A 38 -8.32 -0.77 19.75
N CYS A 39 -7.11 -0.30 20.05
CA CYS A 39 -5.88 -1.10 20.13
C CYS A 39 -5.27 -1.16 21.54
N GLN A 40 -6.01 -0.74 22.56
CA GLN A 40 -5.51 -0.68 23.94
C GLN A 40 -5.24 -2.06 24.55
N ASP A 41 -5.68 -3.15 23.91
CA ASP A 41 -5.47 -4.53 24.34
C ASP A 41 -4.20 -5.17 23.76
N VAL A 42 -3.62 -4.61 22.69
CA VAL A 42 -2.38 -5.11 22.06
C VAL A 42 -1.26 -5.28 23.07
N ASP A 43 -0.71 -6.48 23.20
CA ASP A 43 0.34 -6.80 24.15
C ASP A 43 1.69 -7.09 23.48
N ALA A 44 2.71 -7.32 24.30
CA ALA A 44 4.06 -7.54 23.81
C ALA A 44 4.16 -8.79 22.93
N GLU A 45 3.37 -9.83 23.22
CA GLU A 45 3.36 -11.06 22.44
C GLU A 45 2.84 -10.80 21.02
N ASP A 46 1.80 -9.97 20.88
CA ASP A 46 1.28 -9.57 19.57
C ASP A 46 2.35 -8.89 18.70
N VAL A 47 3.07 -7.94 19.29
CA VAL A 47 4.15 -7.20 18.59
C VAL A 47 5.35 -8.10 18.32
N GLU A 48 5.71 -8.98 19.25
CA GLU A 48 6.79 -9.96 19.06
C GLU A 48 6.47 -10.93 17.92
N GLN A 49 5.25 -11.48 17.86
CA GLN A 49 4.84 -12.35 16.76
C GLN A 49 4.91 -11.63 15.41
N TRP A 50 4.51 -10.36 15.35
CA TRP A 50 4.61 -9.56 14.14
C TRP A 50 6.07 -9.33 13.70
N LEU A 51 6.96 -9.01 14.64
CA LEU A 51 8.39 -8.82 14.36
C LEU A 51 9.12 -10.15 14.03
N VAL A 52 8.60 -11.29 14.46
CA VAL A 52 9.13 -12.62 14.09
C VAL A 52 8.79 -12.93 12.64
N VAL A 53 7.55 -12.65 12.21
CA VAL A 53 7.14 -12.82 10.80
C VAL A 53 8.05 -11.99 9.88
N ASP A 54 8.39 -10.77 10.28
CA ASP A 54 9.27 -9.87 9.51
C ASP A 54 10.74 -10.38 9.40
N LYS A 55 11.18 -11.21 10.35
CA LYS A 55 12.55 -11.78 10.37
C LYS A 55 12.67 -13.09 9.60
N ASP A 56 11.62 -13.91 9.61
CA ASP A 56 11.60 -15.20 8.94
C ASP A 56 11.19 -15.09 7.46
N LEU A 57 10.62 -13.96 7.06
CA LEU A 57 10.36 -13.63 5.67
C LEU A 57 11.65 -13.09 5.03
N GLN A 58 12.07 -13.71 3.93
CA GLN A 58 13.08 -13.13 3.05
C GLN A 58 12.39 -11.99 2.28
N HIS A 59 12.23 -10.84 2.93
CA HIS A 59 11.69 -9.66 2.27
C HIS A 59 12.59 -9.34 1.09
N GLU A 60 12.06 -9.52 -0.12
CA GLU A 60 12.72 -9.11 -1.34
C GLU A 60 12.62 -7.59 -1.42
N THR A 61 13.76 -6.92 -1.37
CA THR A 61 13.82 -5.48 -1.61
C THR A 61 13.64 -5.26 -3.10
N LEU A 62 12.47 -4.75 -3.49
CA LEU A 62 12.18 -4.38 -4.87
C LEU A 62 12.54 -2.90 -5.09
N SER A 63 13.17 -2.59 -6.22
CA SER A 63 13.30 -1.22 -6.71
C SER A 63 11.97 -0.72 -7.28
N ASP A 64 11.81 0.59 -7.42
CA ASP A 64 10.64 1.18 -8.09
C ASP A 64 10.45 0.59 -9.49
N GLU A 65 11.54 0.36 -10.24
CA GLU A 65 11.51 -0.28 -11.55
C GLU A 65 11.04 -1.74 -11.48
N ASP A 66 11.44 -2.48 -10.44
CA ASP A 66 11.03 -3.87 -10.24
C ASP A 66 9.52 -3.94 -9.94
N ILE A 67 9.03 -3.06 -9.08
CA ILE A 67 7.60 -2.93 -8.74
C ILE A 67 6.77 -2.61 -9.99
N VAL A 68 7.21 -1.62 -10.77
CA VAL A 68 6.51 -1.23 -12.00
C VAL A 68 6.52 -2.38 -13.01
N SER A 69 7.65 -3.08 -13.15
CA SER A 69 7.78 -4.19 -14.09
C SER A 69 6.80 -5.32 -13.79
N VAL A 70 6.68 -5.74 -12.52
CA VAL A 70 5.75 -6.78 -12.07
C VAL A 70 4.29 -6.40 -12.35
N VAL A 71 3.93 -5.13 -12.15
CA VAL A 71 2.57 -4.63 -12.43
C VAL A 71 2.27 -4.59 -13.93
N THR A 72 3.29 -4.40 -14.78
CA THR A 72 3.12 -4.29 -16.23
C THR A 72 3.31 -5.60 -17.00
N ASP A 73 4.02 -6.59 -16.45
CA ASP A 73 4.30 -7.87 -17.13
C ASP A 73 3.06 -8.76 -17.25
N ASP A 74 2.06 -8.59 -16.38
CA ASP A 74 0.73 -9.23 -16.52
C ASP A 74 -0.11 -8.64 -17.67
N VAL A 75 0.41 -7.63 -18.39
CA VAL A 75 -0.18 -7.08 -19.62
C VAL A 75 0.67 -7.48 -20.83
N GLN A 76 1.05 -8.76 -20.92
CA GLN A 76 1.37 -9.34 -22.23
C GLN A 76 0.07 -9.64 -22.96
N ASP A 77 -0.53 -8.58 -23.50
CA ASP A 77 -1.49 -8.65 -24.59
C ASP A 77 -0.72 -9.04 -25.86
N ASP A 78 -0.33 -10.32 -25.92
CA ASP A 78 0.18 -10.95 -27.13
C ASP A 78 -1.05 -11.30 -28.02
N ASP A 79 -1.75 -10.27 -28.51
CA ASP A 79 -2.72 -10.41 -29.59
C ASP A 79 -2.43 -9.38 -30.69
N ASP A 80 -1.58 -9.84 -31.59
CA ASP A 80 -1.22 -9.20 -32.85
C ASP A 80 -2.44 -9.25 -33.78
N GLY A 81 -3.38 -8.31 -33.62
CA GLY A 81 -4.36 -7.99 -34.66
C GLY A 81 -5.83 -7.98 -34.25
N ASP A 82 -6.33 -6.77 -34.04
CA ASP A 82 -7.63 -6.30 -34.52
C ASP A 82 -8.89 -7.07 -34.05
N ASP A 83 -9.25 -6.91 -32.78
CA ASP A 83 -10.60 -6.45 -32.39
C ASP A 83 -10.56 -6.09 -30.89
N ILE A 84 -10.43 -4.79 -30.58
CA ILE A 84 -10.76 -4.31 -29.23
C ILE A 84 -12.27 -4.43 -29.12
N VAL A 85 -12.76 -5.63 -28.82
CA VAL A 85 -14.01 -5.81 -28.09
C VAL A 85 -13.76 -5.09 -26.78
N LYS A 86 -14.13 -3.80 -26.76
CA LYS A 86 -14.26 -3.03 -25.54
C LYS A 86 -15.09 -3.90 -24.62
N ASN A 87 -14.44 -4.54 -23.67
CA ASN A 87 -15.14 -5.22 -22.60
C ASN A 87 -15.83 -4.11 -21.83
N THR A 88 -17.09 -3.86 -22.22
CA THR A 88 -18.01 -2.97 -21.55
C THR A 88 -18.48 -3.63 -20.25
N THR A 89 -17.59 -4.31 -19.53
CA THR A 89 -17.73 -4.44 -18.08
C THR A 89 -17.92 -3.03 -17.61
N SER A 90 -19.15 -2.71 -17.21
CA SER A 90 -19.54 -1.36 -16.82
C SER A 90 -18.61 -0.92 -15.70
N LEU A 91 -17.58 -0.14 -16.05
CA LEU A 91 -16.63 0.39 -15.09
C LEU A 91 -17.43 1.35 -14.22
N ILE A 92 -17.68 0.95 -12.98
CA ILE A 92 -18.29 1.84 -12.01
C ILE A 92 -17.26 2.90 -11.64
N CYS A 93 -17.66 4.17 -11.66
CA CYS A 93 -16.75 5.22 -11.22
C CYS A 93 -16.48 5.08 -9.71
N HIS A 94 -15.31 5.52 -9.25
CA HIS A 94 -14.95 5.43 -7.82
C HIS A 94 -16.01 6.00 -6.88
N THR A 95 -16.68 7.08 -7.30
CA THR A 95 -17.75 7.72 -6.52
C THR A 95 -18.94 6.78 -6.32
N ASP A 96 -19.37 6.09 -7.38
CA ASP A 96 -20.51 5.19 -7.32
C ASP A 96 -20.14 3.86 -6.66
N GLY A 97 -18.89 3.41 -6.81
CA GLY A 97 -18.35 2.26 -6.09
C GLY A 97 -18.36 2.46 -4.57
N ILE A 98 -17.93 3.63 -4.08
CA ILE A 98 -17.97 3.98 -2.66
C ILE A 98 -19.41 4.04 -2.12
N LYS A 99 -20.35 4.57 -2.91
CA LYS A 99 -21.77 4.60 -2.51
C LYS A 99 -22.35 3.20 -2.41
N ALA A 100 -22.04 2.32 -3.37
CA ALA A 100 -22.52 0.94 -3.37
C ALA A 100 -21.97 0.16 -2.16
N LEU A 101 -20.68 0.30 -1.85
CA LEU A 101 -20.05 -0.33 -0.69
C LEU A 101 -20.68 0.14 0.62
N LYS A 102 -20.89 1.45 0.79
CA LYS A 102 -21.56 2.01 1.97
C LYS A 102 -22.98 1.46 2.14
N ALA A 103 -23.73 1.35 1.05
CA ALA A 103 -25.08 0.80 1.08
C ALA A 103 -25.09 -0.68 1.49
N ALA A 104 -24.13 -1.48 1.01
CA ALA A 104 -24.02 -2.90 1.35
C ALA A 104 -23.71 -3.12 2.84
N LEU A 105 -22.85 -2.30 3.43
CA LEU A 105 -22.48 -2.40 4.85
C LEU A 105 -23.63 -2.04 5.82
N CYS A 106 -24.64 -1.29 5.37
CA CYS A 106 -25.83 -0.99 6.19
C CYS A 106 -26.81 -2.16 6.33
N TYR A 107 -26.59 -3.27 5.62
CA TYR A 107 -27.44 -4.47 5.67
C TYR A 107 -26.83 -5.62 6.49
N VAL A 108 -25.76 -5.36 7.26
CA VAL A 108 -25.13 -6.33 8.18
C VAL A 108 -25.74 -6.25 9.58
#